data_AF-A0A6J3JR28-F1
#
_entry.id   AF-A0A6J3JR28-F1
#
_cell.length_a   1.000
_cell.length_b   1.000
_cell.length_c   1.000
_cell.angle_alpha   90.00
_cell.angle_beta   90.00
_cell.angle_gamma   90.00
#
_symmetry.space_group_name_H-M   'P 1'
#
loop_
_entity.id
_entity.type
_entity.pdbx_description
1 polymer ?
#
loop_
_entity_poly.entity_id
_entity_poly.type
_entity_poly.pdbx_seq_one_letter_code
_entity_poly.pdbx_strand_id
1 'polypeptide(L)'
;MYISHTYVCKHHLPPKLSMIVPIKKDGECEEWAIVELQGDLKFNCVNITNVYIGDLHFTKSGTPILIIGIHVLQGKEMALQKPFAVLVKKKNEETNTANTSEVKTAYVIKAIVKKKLIFKSRPKPIVTNVPKCH
;
A
#
# COMPACT_ATOMS: atom_id res chain seq x y z
N MET A 1 -35.26 41.03 -42.25
CA MET A 1 -34.75 39.64 -42.19
C MET A 1 -33.29 39.70 -41.78
N TYR A 2 -32.99 39.41 -40.51
CA TYR A 2 -31.74 38.84 -39.99
C TYR A 2 -31.95 38.74 -38.47
N ILE A 3 -32.22 37.53 -37.98
CA ILE A 3 -32.26 37.22 -36.55
C ILE A 3 -30.89 36.60 -36.24
N SER A 4 -30.02 37.34 -35.56
CA SER A 4 -28.80 36.78 -34.97
C SER A 4 -29.14 36.15 -33.62
N HIS A 5 -29.29 34.82 -33.60
CA HIS A 5 -29.32 34.05 -32.36
C HIS A 5 -27.90 33.86 -31.84
N THR A 6 -27.50 34.66 -30.86
CA THR A 6 -26.28 34.41 -30.09
C THR A 6 -26.59 33.39 -29.00
N TYR A 7 -26.36 32.10 -29.29
CA TYR A 7 -26.38 31.06 -28.26
C TYR A 7 -25.07 31.14 -27.45
N VAL A 8 -25.07 31.92 -26.38
CA VAL A 8 -24.04 31.79 -25.33
C VAL A 8 -24.50 30.69 -24.39
N CYS A 9 -24.03 29.46 -24.64
CA CYS A 9 -24.20 28.37 -23.69
C CYS A 9 -23.32 28.68 -22.47
N LYS A 10 -23.89 29.37 -21.47
CA LYS A 10 -23.32 29.43 -20.13
C LYS A 10 -23.41 28.02 -19.55
N HIS A 11 -22.40 27.20 -19.83
CA HIS A 11 -22.14 26.02 -19.01
C HIS A 11 -21.88 26.53 -17.59
N HIS A 12 -22.94 26.53 -16.78
CA HIS A 12 -22.85 26.67 -15.35
C HIS A 12 -22.10 25.44 -14.87
N LEU A 13 -20.77 25.54 -14.79
CA LEU A 13 -19.97 24.53 -14.10
C LEU A 13 -20.55 24.45 -12.68
N PRO A 14 -21.00 23.28 -12.22
CA PRO A 14 -21.50 23.17 -10.86
C PRO A 14 -20.40 23.62 -9.89
N PRO A 15 -20.76 24.31 -8.80
CA PRO A 15 -19.78 24.73 -7.80
C PRO A 15 -18.96 23.51 -7.38
N LYS A 16 -17.64 23.66 -7.39
CA LYS A 16 -16.68 22.63 -6.99
C LYS A 16 -16.98 22.21 -5.56
N LEU A 17 -17.82 21.20 -5.39
CA LEU A 17 -18.13 20.60 -4.10
C LEU A 17 -16.79 20.08 -3.55
N SER A 18 -16.33 20.69 -2.46
CA SER A 18 -15.22 20.16 -1.68
C SER A 18 -15.71 18.86 -1.08
N MET A 19 -15.28 17.73 -1.67
CA MET A 19 -15.60 16.41 -1.15
C MET A 19 -14.79 16.21 0.13
N ILE A 20 -15.32 16.66 1.27
CA ILE A 20 -14.75 16.39 2.58
C ILE A 20 -15.03 14.92 2.90
N VAL A 21 -13.96 14.14 3.01
CA VAL A 21 -14.04 12.72 3.33
C VAL A 21 -13.69 12.53 4.80
N PRO A 22 -14.60 12.02 5.65
CA PRO A 22 -14.31 11.77 7.05
C PRO A 22 -13.25 10.67 7.20
N ILE A 23 -12.19 11.00 7.94
CA ILE A 23 -11.15 10.06 8.36
C ILE A 23 -11.26 9.89 9.87
N LYS A 24 -11.43 8.65 10.32
CA LYS A 24 -11.50 8.30 11.75
C LYS A 24 -10.25 7.55 12.17
N LYS A 25 -9.84 7.76 13.41
CA LYS A 25 -8.87 6.91 14.11
C LYS A 25 -9.63 6.19 15.20
N ASP A 26 -9.68 4.87 15.12
CA ASP A 26 -10.31 4.02 16.12
C ASP A 26 -9.21 3.35 16.94
N GLY A 27 -9.18 3.58 18.26
CA GLY A 27 -8.24 2.93 19.18
C GLY A 27 -6.75 3.28 19.01
N GLU A 28 -5.88 2.38 19.49
CA GLU A 28 -4.44 2.46 19.25
C GLU A 28 -4.10 2.12 17.80
N CYS A 29 -3.19 2.90 17.18
CA CYS A 29 -2.75 2.63 15.82
C CYS A 29 -1.49 1.78 15.84
N GLU A 30 -1.52 0.68 15.08
CA GLU A 30 -0.33 -0.12 14.83
C GLU A 30 0.74 0.69 14.08
N GLU A 31 2.00 0.38 14.35
CA GLU A 31 3.13 0.88 13.58
C GLU A 31 3.55 -0.17 12.55
N TRP A 32 3.49 0.19 11.27
CA TRP A 32 3.87 -0.69 10.16
C TRP A 32 5.16 -0.19 9.49
N ALA A 33 5.80 -1.08 8.72
CA ALA A 33 6.94 -0.75 7.88
C ALA A 33 6.65 -1.13 6.42
N ILE A 34 7.16 -0.33 5.48
CA ILE A 34 7.15 -0.69 4.05
C ILE A 34 8.33 -1.63 3.77
N VAL A 35 8.11 -2.68 2.98
CA VAL A 35 9.18 -3.49 2.39
C VAL A 35 9.38 -3.04 0.94
N GLU A 36 10.57 -2.53 0.64
CA GLU A 36 10.97 -2.06 -0.70
C GLU A 36 11.98 -3.04 -1.29
N LEU A 37 11.58 -3.72 -2.38
CA LEU A 37 12.39 -4.70 -3.10
C LEU A 37 12.86 -4.10 -4.44
N GLN A 38 14.10 -4.37 -4.83
CA GLN A 38 14.57 -4.07 -6.18
C GLN A 38 14.27 -5.24 -7.14
N GLY A 39 13.31 -5.03 -8.04
CA GLY A 39 12.86 -6.02 -9.02
C GLY A 39 11.40 -6.43 -8.79
N ASP A 40 10.96 -7.46 -9.51
CA ASP A 40 9.59 -7.94 -9.44
C ASP A 40 9.50 -9.20 -8.57
N LEU A 41 8.44 -9.28 -7.75
CA LEU A 41 8.05 -10.53 -7.13
C LEU A 41 7.19 -11.33 -8.13
N LYS A 42 7.69 -12.51 -8.53
CA LYS A 42 6.98 -13.41 -9.44
C LYS A 42 6.24 -14.47 -8.63
N PHE A 43 4.95 -14.59 -8.90
CA PHE A 43 4.08 -15.58 -8.28
C PHE A 43 3.57 -16.55 -9.35
N ASN A 44 3.48 -17.83 -9.00
CA ASN A 44 2.95 -18.86 -9.89
C ASN A 44 1.42 -19.04 -9.71
N CYS A 45 0.77 -18.19 -8.91
CA CYS A 45 -0.65 -18.28 -8.58
C CYS A 45 -1.44 -17.07 -9.13
N VAL A 46 -2.71 -17.31 -9.45
CA VAL A 46 -3.65 -16.27 -9.94
C VAL A 46 -4.08 -15.33 -8.80
N ASN A 47 -4.18 -15.86 -7.58
CA ASN A 47 -4.50 -15.08 -6.38
C ASN A 47 -3.25 -14.93 -5.50
N ILE A 48 -2.83 -13.69 -5.29
CA ILE A 48 -1.62 -13.35 -4.51
C ILE A 48 -1.94 -12.83 -3.10
N THR A 49 -3.22 -12.79 -2.71
CA THR A 49 -3.61 -12.36 -1.36
C THR A 49 -3.37 -13.46 -0.34
N ASN A 50 -2.80 -13.10 0.82
CA ASN A 50 -2.46 -14.01 1.92
C ASN A 50 -1.54 -15.18 1.53
N VAL A 51 -0.71 -14.99 0.50
CA VAL A 51 0.28 -15.98 0.08
C VAL A 51 1.56 -15.81 0.90
N TYR A 52 2.12 -16.92 1.35
CA TYR A 52 3.43 -16.94 1.97
C TYR A 52 4.51 -16.57 0.94
N ILE A 53 5.26 -15.50 1.23
CA ILE A 53 6.31 -14.97 0.34
C ILE A 53 7.70 -15.42 0.81
N GLY A 54 7.94 -15.45 2.12
CA GLY A 54 9.25 -15.72 2.68
C GLY A 54 9.39 -15.24 4.12
N ASP A 55 10.60 -15.35 4.65
CA ASP A 55 10.92 -15.04 6.04
C ASP A 55 11.70 -13.73 6.18
N LEU A 56 11.27 -12.87 7.10
CA LEU A 56 11.98 -11.64 7.46
C LEU A 56 12.61 -11.79 8.85
N HIS A 57 13.92 -11.64 8.92
CA HIS A 57 14.72 -11.71 10.14
C HIS A 57 15.47 -10.40 10.38
N PHE A 58 15.81 -10.14 11.64
CA PHE A 58 16.75 -9.07 12.01
C PHE A 58 17.98 -9.68 12.67
N THR A 59 19.16 -9.24 12.26
CA THR A 59 20.40 -9.59 12.96
C THR A 59 20.44 -8.93 14.33
N LYS A 60 21.37 -9.36 15.20
CA LYS A 60 21.66 -8.69 16.48
C LYS A 60 22.05 -7.21 16.32
N SER A 61 22.60 -6.84 15.16
CA SER A 61 22.94 -5.46 14.79
C SER A 61 21.76 -4.67 14.21
N GLY A 62 20.55 -5.23 14.18
CA GLY A 62 19.35 -4.59 13.64
C GLY A 62 19.28 -4.56 12.11
N THR A 63 20.10 -5.34 11.41
CA THR A 63 20.08 -5.41 9.95
C THR A 63 18.99 -6.38 9.48
N PRO A 64 18.03 -5.94 8.64
CA PRO A 64 16.99 -6.83 8.14
C PRO A 64 17.54 -7.79 7.06
N ILE A 65 17.15 -9.05 7.13
CA ILE A 65 17.46 -10.11 6.17
C ILE A 65 16.15 -10.74 5.73
N LEU A 66 15.88 -10.74 4.42
CA LEU A 66 14.68 -11.30 3.83
C LEU A 66 15.05 -12.51 2.96
N ILE A 67 14.41 -13.65 3.21
CA ILE A 67 14.65 -14.92 2.52
C ILE A 67 13.41 -15.26 1.71
N ILE A 68 13.53 -15.32 0.38
CA ILE A 68 12.42 -15.63 -0.55
C ILE A 68 12.87 -16.76 -1.47
N GLY A 69 12.31 -17.95 -1.26
CA GLY A 69 12.76 -19.16 -1.96
C GLY A 69 14.25 -19.40 -1.73
N ILE A 70 15.05 -19.37 -2.80
CA ILE A 70 16.51 -19.53 -2.75
C ILE A 70 17.28 -18.20 -2.60
N HIS A 71 16.58 -17.06 -2.56
CA HIS A 71 17.21 -15.75 -2.53
C HIS A 71 17.35 -15.27 -1.09
N VAL A 72 18.55 -14.77 -0.75
CA VAL A 72 18.81 -14.07 0.52
C VAL A 72 19.12 -12.62 0.19
N LEU A 73 18.31 -11.72 0.75
CA LEU A 73 18.40 -10.28 0.55
C LEU A 73 18.77 -9.62 1.87
N GLN A 74 19.95 -9.01 1.92
CA GLN A 74 20.33 -8.14 3.03
C GLN A 74 19.80 -6.74 2.74
N GLY A 75 19.08 -6.19 3.71
CA GLY A 75 18.44 -4.88 3.59
C GLY A 75 18.99 -3.86 4.59
N LYS A 76 18.35 -2.70 4.58
CA LYS A 76 18.60 -1.62 5.54
C LYS A 76 17.26 -1.04 6.00
N GLU A 77 17.14 -0.81 7.30
CA GLU A 77 16.03 -0.03 7.85
C GLU A 77 16.30 1.48 7.65
N MET A 78 15.30 2.22 7.18
CA MET A 78 15.35 3.65 6.99
C MET A 78 14.07 4.31 7.48
N ALA A 79 14.22 5.37 8.29
CA ALA A 79 13.10 6.24 8.65
C ALA A 79 12.59 7.00 7.42
N LEU A 80 11.27 7.16 7.33
CA LEU A 80 10.62 7.97 6.31
C LEU A 80 10.66 9.44 6.74
N GLN A 81 11.08 10.32 5.83
CA GLN A 81 11.02 11.78 6.07
C GLN A 81 9.58 12.27 6.27
N LYS A 82 8.62 11.59 5.62
CA LYS A 82 7.19 11.86 5.75
C LYS A 82 6.48 10.53 6.04
N PRO A 83 5.99 10.32 7.27
CA PRO A 83 5.23 9.13 7.61
C PRO A 83 3.95 9.01 6.78
N PHE A 84 3.51 7.78 6.51
CA PHE A 84 2.24 7.51 5.83
C PHE A 84 1.18 7.01 6.80
N ALA A 85 -0.08 7.35 6.55
CA ALA A 85 -1.22 6.70 7.19
C ALA A 85 -1.79 5.65 6.23
N VAL A 86 -1.99 4.44 6.73
CA VAL A 86 -2.69 3.37 6.00
C VAL A 86 -4.18 3.55 6.23
N LEU A 87 -4.92 3.89 5.17
CA LEU A 87 -6.36 4.11 5.23
C LEU A 87 -7.10 2.90 4.68
N VAL A 88 -8.10 2.42 5.40
CA VAL A 88 -9.03 1.40 4.92
C VAL A 88 -10.38 2.05 4.69
N LYS A 89 -10.92 1.88 3.49
CA LYS A 89 -12.27 2.35 3.16
C LYS A 89 -13.28 1.54 3.98
N LYS A 90 -14.14 2.22 4.73
CA LYS A 90 -15.26 1.58 5.42
C LYS A 90 -16.19 1.02 4.34
N LYS A 91 -16.39 -0.31 4.32
CA LYS A 91 -17.45 -0.90 3.50
C LYS A 91 -18.77 -0.43 4.11
N ASN A 92 -19.67 0.10 3.27
CA ASN A 92 -21.04 0.32 3.68
C ASN A 92 -21.64 -1.08 3.85
N GLU A 93 -21.71 -1.58 5.08
CA GLU A 93 -22.61 -2.69 5.33
C GLU A 93 -24.00 -2.19 4.97
N GLU A 94 -24.66 -2.93 4.08
CA GLU A 94 -25.96 -2.61 3.51
C GLU A 94 -27.02 -2.64 4.62
N THR A 95 -27.09 -1.58 5.43
CA THR A 95 -28.29 -1.30 6.21
C THR A 95 -29.34 -0.84 5.20
N ASN A 96 -30.13 -1.80 4.73
CA ASN A 96 -31.34 -1.66 3.92
C ASN A 96 -32.37 -0.74 4.59
N THR A 97 -32.06 0.54 4.69
CA THR A 97 -33.03 1.57 5.01
C THR A 97 -33.02 2.50 3.83
N ALA A 98 -33.97 2.23 2.93
CA ALA A 98 -34.32 3.14 1.86
C ALA A 98 -34.52 4.55 2.42
N ASN A 99 -34.13 5.51 1.58
CA ASN A 99 -34.36 6.95 1.66
C ASN A 99 -33.10 7.75 2.02
N THR A 100 -32.65 8.53 1.02
CA THR A 100 -31.51 9.47 0.97
C THR A 100 -30.16 8.87 0.58
N SER A 101 -29.94 8.77 -0.72
CA SER A 101 -28.74 8.29 -1.43
C SER A 101 -27.52 9.21 -1.25
N GLU A 102 -27.00 9.34 -0.03
CA GLU A 102 -25.67 9.90 0.21
C GLU A 102 -24.69 8.74 0.48
N VAL A 103 -23.88 8.37 -0.52
CA VAL A 103 -22.76 7.45 -0.31
C VAL A 103 -21.73 8.16 0.57
N LYS A 104 -21.90 8.10 1.90
CA LYS A 104 -20.96 8.64 2.88
C LYS A 104 -19.69 7.78 2.90
N THR A 105 -18.81 8.04 1.94
CA THR A 105 -17.48 7.42 1.88
C THR A 105 -16.70 7.85 3.12
N ALA A 106 -16.33 6.90 3.96
CA ALA A 106 -15.51 7.13 5.15
C ALA A 106 -14.29 6.22 5.15
N TYR A 107 -13.20 6.68 5.76
CA TYR A 107 -11.98 5.90 5.93
C TYR A 107 -11.61 5.80 7.40
N VAL A 108 -10.98 4.68 7.75
CA VAL A 108 -10.40 4.46 9.08
C VAL A 108 -8.90 4.31 8.93
N ILE A 109 -8.14 4.94 9.83
CA ILE A 109 -6.69 4.77 9.92
C ILE A 109 -6.42 3.41 10.54
N LYS A 110 -5.80 2.51 9.77
CA LYS A 110 -5.41 1.17 10.22
C LYS A 110 -4.03 1.16 10.89
N ALA A 111 -3.07 1.88 10.30
CA ALA A 111 -1.70 1.91 10.79
C ALA A 111 -0.98 3.21 10.40
N ILE A 112 0.11 3.51 11.09
CA ILE A 112 1.06 4.56 10.71
C ILE A 112 2.37 3.91 10.28
N VAL A 113 2.87 4.31 9.11
CA VAL A 113 4.15 3.85 8.58
C VAL A 113 5.18 4.94 8.80
N LYS A 114 6.17 4.69 9.66
CA LYS A 114 7.26 5.64 9.93
C LYS A 114 8.58 5.22 9.31
N LYS A 115 8.70 3.96 8.89
CA LYS A 115 9.96 3.39 8.40
C LYS A 115 9.75 2.46 7.22
N LYS A 116 10.83 2.20 6.49
CA LYS A 116 10.91 1.23 5.41
C LYS A 116 12.14 0.33 5.52
N LEU A 117 11.98 -0.92 5.12
CA LEU A 117 13.04 -1.91 4.97
C LEU A 117 13.37 -2.00 3.48
N ILE A 118 14.58 -1.60 3.12
CA ILE A 118 14.99 -1.52 1.72
C ILE A 118 15.98 -2.64 1.40
N PHE A 119 15.66 -3.43 0.38
CA PHE A 119 16.47 -4.53 -0.13
C PHE A 119 16.92 -4.22 -1.56
N LYS A 120 17.99 -3.43 -1.70
CA LYS A 120 18.55 -2.94 -2.98
C LYS A 120 19.57 -3.87 -3.63
N SER A 121 20.06 -4.87 -2.92
CA SER A 121 21.09 -5.75 -3.48
C SER A 121 20.48 -6.71 -4.50
N ARG A 122 21.14 -6.90 -5.66
CA ARG A 122 20.80 -7.97 -6.60
C ARG A 122 20.80 -9.31 -5.84
N PRO A 123 19.81 -10.19 -6.06
CA PRO A 123 19.79 -11.50 -5.41
C PRO A 123 21.10 -12.24 -5.67
N LYS A 124 21.84 -12.56 -4.61
CA LYS A 124 23.02 -13.43 -4.70
C LYS A 124 22.53 -14.88 -4.61
N PRO A 125 22.89 -15.76 -5.56
CA PRO A 125 22.61 -17.18 -5.42
C PRO A 125 23.27 -17.72 -4.16
N ILE A 126 22.61 -18.64 -3.44
CA ILE A 126 23.26 -19.41 -2.38
C ILE A 126 24.26 -20.36 -3.06
N VAL A 127 25.55 -20.10 -2.90
CA VAL A 127 26.60 -21.03 -3.34
C VAL A 127 26.83 -22.04 -2.23
N THR A 128 26.21 -23.22 -2.33
CA THR A 128 26.61 -24.36 -1.52
C THR A 128 27.88 -24.96 -2.14
N ASN A 129 29.05 -24.65 -1.59
CA ASN A 129 30.20 -25.54 -1.77
C ASN A 129 29.91 -26.81 -0.96
N VAL A 130 29.24 -27.78 -1.59
CA VAL A 130 29.21 -29.15 -1.09
C VAL A 130 30.59 -29.74 -1.33
N PRO A 131 31.36 -30.10 -0.28
CA PRO A 131 32.62 -30.81 -0.45
C PRO A 131 32.34 -32.09 -1.22
N LYS A 132 33.07 -32.34 -2.30
CA LYS A 132 33.06 -33.65 -2.95
C LYS A 132 33.63 -34.65 -1.94
N CYS A 133 32.84 -35.65 -1.57
CA CYS A 133 33.41 -36.82 -0.89
C CYS A 133 34.43 -37.45 -1.83
N HIS A 134 35.66 -37.61 -1.36
CA HIS A 134 36.69 -38.43 -2.00
C HIS A 134 36.38 -39.91 -1.79
#